data_AF-A0AAW2TAE1-F1
#
_entry.id   AF-A0AAW2TAE1-F1
#
_cell.length_a   1.000
_cell.length_b   1.000
_cell.length_c   1.000
_cell.angle_alpha   90.00
_cell.angle_beta   90.00
_cell.angle_gamma   90.00
#
_symmetry.space_group_name_H-M   'P 1'
#
loop_
_entity.id
_entity.type
_entity.pdbx_description
1 polymer ?
#
loop_
_entity_poly.entity_id
_entity_poly.type
_entity_poly.pdbx_seq_one_letter_code
_entity_poly.pdbx_strand_id
1 'polypeptide(L)'
;MFKGLLVCYSVVIFTFFSVAISGYWAFGNQAEGSVLSNFMVNGMPLLPKCFLLMTYVVTLVQVSAVTLVRLLHSKAVYATSVVLRVRDMSETL
;
A
#
# COMPACT_ATOMS: atom_id res chain seq x y z
N MET A 1 -2.01 -25.90 2.01
CA MET A 1 -1.75 -24.48 1.65
C MET A 1 -3.01 -23.69 1.27
N PHE A 2 -4.07 -24.33 0.73
CA PHE A 2 -5.31 -23.64 0.32
C PHE A 2 -6.11 -22.98 1.47
N LYS A 3 -6.15 -23.62 2.65
CA LYS A 3 -6.89 -23.09 3.82
C LYS A 3 -6.35 -21.73 4.29
N GLY A 4 -5.02 -21.55 4.32
CA GLY A 4 -4.39 -20.29 4.69
C GLY A 4 -4.59 -19.20 3.64
N LEU A 5 -4.54 -19.57 2.36
CA LEU A 5 -4.83 -18.64 1.26
C LEU A 5 -6.29 -18.16 1.32
N LEU A 6 -7.23 -19.07 1.55
CA LEU A 6 -8.65 -18.75 1.66
C LEU A 6 -8.95 -17.82 2.85
N VAL A 7 -8.34 -18.08 4.01
CA VAL A 7 -8.44 -17.20 5.19
C VAL A 7 -7.86 -15.82 4.90
N CYS A 8 -6.71 -15.74 4.23
CA CYS A 8 -6.09 -14.46 3.86
C CYS A 8 -7.03 -13.62 2.97
N TYR A 9 -7.60 -14.21 1.92
CA TYR A 9 -8.55 -13.51 1.06
C TYR A 9 -9.83 -13.10 1.81
N SER A 10 -10.37 -13.95 2.68
CA SER A 10 -11.54 -13.61 3.49
C SER A 10 -11.29 -12.40 4.39
N VAL A 11 -10.13 -12.34 5.07
CA VAL A 11 -9.75 -11.21 5.93
C VAL A 11 -9.60 -9.93 5.10
N VAL A 12 -8.95 -10.01 3.94
CA VAL A 12 -8.77 -8.87 3.02
C VAL A 12 -10.14 -8.34 2.57
N ILE A 13 -11.01 -9.20 2.07
CA ILE A 13 -12.36 -8.81 1.64
C ILE A 13 -13.12 -8.15 2.79
N PHE A 14 -13.15 -8.78 3.97
CA PHE A 14 -13.88 -8.23 5.12
C PHE A 14 -13.36 -6.85 5.52
N THR A 15 -12.04 -6.65 5.52
CA THR A 15 -11.42 -5.37 5.88
C THR A 15 -11.78 -4.27 4.89
N PHE A 16 -11.62 -4.51 3.58
CA PHE A 16 -11.93 -3.51 2.56
C PHE A 16 -13.43 -3.22 2.47
N PHE A 17 -14.26 -4.24 2.54
CA PHE A 17 -15.71 -4.09 2.39
C PHE A 17 -16.33 -3.38 3.60
N SER A 18 -15.87 -3.67 4.83
CA SER A 18 -16.31 -2.98 6.04
C SER A 18 -15.98 -1.49 5.99
N VAL A 19 -14.74 -1.13 5.60
CA VAL A 19 -14.33 0.26 5.44
C VAL A 19 -15.12 0.95 4.32
N ALA A 20 -15.37 0.29 3.20
CA ALA A 20 -16.14 0.85 2.08
C ALA A 20 -17.60 1.12 2.47
N ILE A 21 -18.27 0.19 3.15
CA ILE A 21 -19.66 0.38 3.63
C ILE A 21 -19.72 1.55 4.62
N SER A 22 -18.79 1.61 5.58
CA SER A 22 -18.74 2.71 6.56
C SER A 22 -18.44 4.05 5.90
N GLY A 23 -17.53 4.09 4.92
CA GLY A 23 -17.21 5.31 4.17
C GLY A 23 -18.39 5.79 3.34
N TYR A 24 -19.10 4.88 2.66
CA TYR A 24 -20.31 5.21 1.90
C TYR A 24 -21.45 5.70 2.81
N TRP A 25 -21.63 5.12 4.00
CA TRP A 25 -22.59 5.63 4.98
C TRP A 25 -22.21 7.01 5.53
N ALA A 26 -20.91 7.30 5.70
CA ALA A 26 -20.43 8.56 6.28
C ALA A 26 -20.44 9.74 5.29
N PHE A 27 -20.13 9.51 4.02
CA PHE A 27 -19.98 10.57 3.01
C PHE A 27 -20.96 10.47 1.83
N GLY A 28 -21.58 9.30 1.62
CA GLY A 28 -22.56 9.07 0.57
C GLY A 28 -22.04 9.40 -0.82
N ASN A 29 -22.85 10.14 -1.57
CA ASN A 29 -22.54 10.56 -2.95
C ASN A 29 -21.41 11.60 -3.03
N GLN A 30 -21.00 12.20 -1.92
CA GLN A 30 -19.93 13.22 -1.89
C GLN A 30 -18.56 12.63 -1.55
N ALA A 31 -18.43 11.29 -1.54
CA ALA A 31 -17.17 10.61 -1.26
C ALA A 31 -16.10 10.91 -2.33
N GLU A 32 -15.15 11.80 -2.02
CA GLU A 32 -13.95 12.02 -2.81
C GLU A 32 -13.05 10.77 -2.87
N GLY A 33 -12.18 10.70 -3.89
CA GLY A 33 -11.29 9.56 -4.14
C GLY A 33 -10.31 9.21 -3.01
N SER A 34 -10.15 10.09 -2.01
CA SER A 34 -9.48 9.78 -0.76
C SER A 34 -10.41 10.11 0.42
N VAL A 35 -10.62 9.13 1.29
CA VAL A 35 -11.43 9.31 2.52
C VAL A 35 -10.84 10.41 3.41
N LEU A 36 -9.52 10.65 3.36
CA LEU A 36 -8.87 11.72 4.12
C LEU A 36 -9.24 13.13 3.61
N SER A 37 -9.42 13.29 2.29
CA SER A 37 -9.81 14.58 1.70
C SER A 37 -11.25 14.96 2.03
N ASN A 38 -12.13 13.96 2.11
CA ASN A 38 -13.53 14.16 2.54
C ASN A 38 -13.68 14.78 3.93
N PHE A 39 -12.70 14.59 4.82
CA PHE A 39 -12.69 15.21 6.14
C PHE A 39 -12.21 16.67 6.15
N MET A 40 -11.84 17.23 4.98
CA MET A 40 -11.48 18.64 4.81
C MET A 40 -12.54 19.37 4.00
N VAL A 41 -13.51 19.99 4.69
CA VAL A 41 -14.55 20.80 4.03
C VAL A 41 -14.12 22.27 4.06
N ASN A 42 -13.93 22.89 2.89
CA ASN A 42 -13.57 24.31 2.75
C ASN A 42 -12.32 24.73 3.54
N GLY A 43 -11.32 23.85 3.65
CA GLY A 43 -10.09 24.11 4.42
C GLY A 43 -10.24 24.01 5.94
N MET A 44 -11.44 23.69 6.44
CA MET A 44 -11.70 23.42 7.84
C MET A 44 -11.76 21.90 8.06
N PRO A 45 -10.87 21.34 8.91
CA PRO A 45 -10.84 19.92 9.18
C PRO A 45 -11.99 19.55 10.13
N LEU A 46 -12.83 18.60 9.72
CA LEU A 46 -13.93 18.05 10.52
C LEU A 46 -13.41 17.20 11.70
N LEU A 47 -12.18 16.69 11.58
CA LEU A 47 -11.49 15.95 12.63
C LEU A 47 -10.34 16.77 13.23
N PRO A 48 -9.84 16.39 14.42
CA PRO A 48 -8.64 16.98 14.97
C PRO A 48 -7.50 16.97 13.94
N LYS A 49 -6.95 18.17 13.66
CA LYS A 49 -5.84 18.36 12.72
C LYS A 49 -4.71 17.34 12.92
N CYS A 50 -4.38 17.06 14.17
CA CYS A 50 -3.34 16.10 14.54
C CYS A 50 -3.65 14.69 14.05
N PHE A 51 -4.90 14.24 14.10
CA PHE A 51 -5.28 12.88 13.68
C PHE A 51 -5.19 12.70 12.16
N LEU A 52 -5.66 13.71 11.41
CA LEU A 52 -5.60 13.72 9.95
C LEU A 52 -4.13 13.77 9.48
N LEU A 53 -3.33 14.63 10.12
CA LEU A 53 -1.90 14.76 9.85
C LEU A 53 -1.14 13.47 10.17
N MET A 54 -1.38 12.86 11.33
CA MET A 54 -0.75 11.59 11.72
C MET A 54 -1.02 10.49 10.70
N THR A 55 -2.29 10.34 10.28
CA THR A 55 -2.67 9.30 9.30
C THR A 55 -2.00 9.54 7.94
N TYR A 56 -1.92 10.80 7.49
CA TYR A 56 -1.26 11.17 6.24
C TYR A 56 0.24 10.88 6.28
N VAL A 57 0.94 11.26 7.37
CA VAL A 57 2.37 11.00 7.55
C VAL A 57 2.65 9.50 7.62
N VAL A 58 1.87 8.73 8.39
CA VAL A 58 2.02 7.28 8.47
C VAL A 58 1.83 6.62 7.10
N THR A 59 0.83 7.06 6.32
CA THR A 59 0.58 6.52 4.98
C THR A 59 1.75 6.81 4.03
N LEU A 60 2.30 8.02 4.06
CA LEU A 60 3.49 8.36 3.27
C LEU A 60 4.72 7.54 3.68
N VAL A 61 4.93 7.32 4.98
CA VAL A 61 6.02 6.48 5.48
C VAL A 61 5.83 5.02 5.04
N GLN A 62 4.60 4.49 5.09
CA GLN A 62 4.31 3.12 4.62
C GLN A 62 4.56 2.98 3.11
N VAL A 63 4.07 3.91 2.28
CA VAL A 63 4.24 3.87 0.83
C VAL A 63 5.71 4.03 0.42
N SER A 64 6.44 4.94 1.07
CA SER A 64 7.88 5.11 0.82
C SER A 64 8.68 3.86 1.22
N ALA A 65 8.39 3.26 2.38
CA ALA A 65 9.03 2.02 2.81
C ALA A 65 8.81 0.87 1.81
N VAL A 66 7.56 0.64 1.37
CA VAL A 66 7.24 -0.41 0.37
C VAL A 66 7.93 -0.13 -0.97
N THR A 67 7.99 1.13 -1.39
CA THR A 67 8.65 1.54 -2.63
C THR A 67 10.15 1.29 -2.57
N LEU A 68 10.81 1.63 -1.47
CA LEU A 68 12.24 1.39 -1.27
C LEU A 68 12.56 -0.12 -1.27
N VAL A 69 11.76 -0.93 -0.57
CA VAL A 69 11.93 -2.39 -0.56
C VAL A 69 11.79 -2.96 -1.97
N ARG A 70 10.80 -2.51 -2.75
CA ARG A 70 10.62 -2.92 -4.14
C ARG A 70 11.83 -2.56 -5.00
N LEU A 71 12.37 -1.35 -4.85
CA LEU A 71 13.53 -0.89 -5.61
C LEU A 71 14.78 -1.71 -5.26
N LEU A 72 15.05 -1.94 -3.98
CA LEU A 72 16.17 -2.76 -3.51
C LEU A 72 16.07 -4.19 -4.04
N HIS A 73 14.87 -4.78 -3.98
CA HIS A 73 14.62 -6.12 -4.52
C HIS A 73 14.91 -6.18 -6.02
N SER A 74 14.41 -5.24 -6.82
CA SER A 74 14.68 -5.20 -8.27
C SER A 74 16.18 -5.06 -8.59
N LYS A 75 16.92 -4.24 -7.84
CA LYS A 75 18.37 -4.09 -8.02
C LYS A 75 19.12 -5.37 -7.67
N ALA A 76 18.74 -6.06 -6.59
CA ALA A 76 19.35 -7.33 -6.18
C ALA A 76 19.10 -8.45 -7.20
N VAL A 77 17.88 -8.55 -7.73
CA VAL A 77 17.52 -9.53 -8.77
C VAL A 77 18.31 -9.28 -10.05
N TYR A 78 18.44 -8.00 -10.46
CA TYR A 78 19.25 -7.64 -11.62
C TYR A 78 20.73 -8.00 -11.44
N ALA A 79 21.33 -7.64 -10.30
CA ALA A 79 22.73 -7.95 -10.00
C ALA A 79 23.00 -9.47 -10.01
N THR A 80 22.10 -10.26 -9.40
CA THR A 80 22.21 -11.73 -9.39
C THR A 80 22.13 -12.30 -10.80
N SER A 81 21.23 -11.78 -11.63
CA SER A 81 21.06 -12.23 -13.02
C SER A 81 22.29 -11.95 -13.88
N VAL A 82 22.95 -10.80 -13.69
CA VAL A 82 24.19 -10.43 -14.39
C VAL A 82 25.37 -11.29 -13.93
N VAL A 83 25.53 -11.51 -12.62
CA VAL A 83 26.59 -12.37 -12.08
C VAL A 83 26.47 -13.81 -12.56
N LEU A 84 25.24 -14.35 -12.61
CA LEU A 84 24.98 -15.67 -13.19
C LEU A 84 25.37 -15.74 -14.67
N ARG A 85 25.02 -14.72 -15.46
CA ARG A 85 25.40 -14.63 -16.88
C ARG A 85 26.92 -14.57 -17.08
N VAL A 86 27.64 -13.84 -16.23
CA VAL A 86 29.11 -13.75 -16.31
C VAL A 86 29.77 -15.06 -15.88
N ARG A 87 29.24 -15.73 -14.85
CA ARG A 87 29.73 -17.04 -14.41
C ARG A 87 29.54 -18.12 -15.48
N ASP A 88 28.37 -18.14 -16.13
CA ASP A 88 28.06 -19.09 -17.21
C ASP A 88 29.04 -18.94 -18.38
N MET A 89 29.34 -17.70 -18.78
CA MET A 89 30.35 -17.40 -19.82
C MET A 89 31.77 -17.84 -19.44
N SER A 90 32.10 -17.85 -18.14
CA SER A 90 33.41 -18.28 -17.64
C SER A 90 33.55 -19.80 -17.54
N GLU A 91 32.45 -20.55 -17.36
CA GLU A 91 32.48 -22.02 -17.33
C GLU A 91 32.43 -22.63 -18.73
N THR A 92 32.04 -21.84 -19.75
CA THR A 92 32.04 -22.26 -21.16
C THR A 92 33.36 -22.03 -21.92
N LEU A 93 34.37 -21.43 -21.27
CA LEU A 93 35.67 -21.10 -21.86
C LEU A 93 36.80 -21.90 -21.19
#